data_AF-A0A1R2C0L8-F1
#
_entry.id   AF-A0A1R2C0L8-F1
#
_cell.length_a   1.000
_cell.length_b   1.000
_cell.length_c   1.000
_cell.angle_alpha   90.00
_cell.angle_beta   90.00
_cell.angle_gamma   90.00
#
_symmetry.space_group_name_H-M   'P 1'
#
loop_
_entity.id
_entity.type
_entity.pdbx_description
1 polymer ?
#
loop_
_entity_poly.entity_id
_entity_poly.type
_entity_poly.pdbx_seq_one_letter_code
_entity_poly.pdbx_strand_id
1 'polypeptide(L)'
;MSNCPKCRDIPHIGLTCEIYKKKKEEEKAAKDKADEDEFIEAAKKFGYKTCPHCKSMCERISGCNFIKCYSKICAGNNNFCMLCEKAITDAQHCSHYKAQGPYGKICNALDGTPE
;
A
#
# COMPACT_ATOMS: atom_id res chain seq x y z
N MET A 1 -20.01 -37.10 8.19
CA MET A 1 -19.47 -35.98 7.40
C MET A 1 -19.34 -36.45 5.97
N SER A 2 -20.02 -35.81 5.02
CA SER A 2 -19.92 -36.17 3.60
C SER A 2 -18.81 -35.33 2.99
N ASN A 3 -17.83 -35.96 2.35
CA ASN A 3 -16.77 -35.30 1.58
C ASN A 3 -16.82 -35.77 0.13
N CYS A 4 -16.16 -35.04 -0.76
CA CYS A 4 -15.98 -35.50 -2.14
C CYS A 4 -15.05 -36.73 -2.12
N PRO A 5 -15.47 -37.90 -2.65
CA PRO A 5 -14.65 -39.12 -2.58
C PRO A 5 -13.35 -39.04 -3.40
N LYS A 6 -13.26 -38.10 -4.35
CA LYS A 6 -12.09 -37.91 -5.21
C LYS A 6 -11.02 -37.03 -4.57
N CYS A 7 -11.39 -35.84 -4.08
CA CYS A 7 -10.45 -34.85 -3.55
C CYS A 7 -10.48 -34.72 -2.03
N ARG A 8 -11.43 -35.37 -1.34
CA ARG A 8 -11.66 -35.34 0.12
C ARG A 8 -12.02 -33.97 0.69
N ASP A 9 -12.22 -32.98 -0.17
CA ASP A 9 -12.75 -31.65 0.18
C ASP A 9 -14.28 -31.71 0.45
N ILE A 10 -14.89 -30.57 0.78
CA ILE A 10 -16.34 -30.48 0.97
C ILE A 10 -17.11 -30.88 -0.30
N PRO A 11 -18.35 -31.40 -0.18
CA PRO A 11 -19.13 -31.79 -1.36
C PRO A 11 -19.36 -30.61 -2.31
N HIS A 12 -18.99 -30.80 -3.59
CA HIS A 12 -19.10 -29.79 -4.64
C HIS A 12 -19.90 -30.33 -5.84
N ILE A 13 -21.19 -30.56 -5.61
CA ILE A 13 -22.11 -31.14 -6.61
C ILE A 13 -22.22 -30.20 -7.82
N GLY A 14 -22.12 -30.76 -9.02
CA GLY A 14 -22.17 -29.99 -10.27
C GLY A 14 -20.84 -29.33 -10.68
N LEU A 15 -19.77 -29.52 -9.90
CA LEU A 15 -18.41 -29.08 -10.25
C LEU A 15 -17.44 -30.24 -10.26
N THR A 16 -16.50 -30.24 -11.20
CA THR A 16 -15.34 -31.14 -11.12
C THR A 16 -14.41 -30.70 -9.98
N CYS A 17 -13.54 -31.61 -9.53
CA CYS A 17 -12.60 -31.31 -8.44
C CYS A 17 -11.65 -30.16 -8.81
N GLU A 18 -11.25 -30.08 -10.08
CA GLU A 18 -10.34 -29.07 -10.63
C GLU A 18 -11.01 -27.69 -10.62
N ILE A 19 -12.27 -27.60 -11.08
CA ILE A 19 -13.03 -26.34 -11.09
C ILE A 19 -13.28 -25.87 -9.66
N TYR A 20 -13.64 -26.79 -8.76
CA TYR A 20 -13.85 -26.46 -7.35
C TYR A 20 -12.56 -25.92 -6.71
N LYS A 21 -11.42 -26.58 -6.95
CA LYS A 21 -10.12 -26.13 -6.44
C LYS A 21 -9.76 -24.73 -6.93
N LYS A 22 -9.92 -24.46 -8.24
CA LYS A 22 -9.65 -23.14 -8.81
C LYS A 22 -10.54 -22.06 -8.20
N LYS A 23 -11.85 -22.32 -8.06
CA LYS A 23 -12.77 -21.38 -7.40
C LYS A 23 -12.36 -21.09 -5.97
N LYS A 24 -11.99 -22.12 -5.20
CA LYS A 24 -11.51 -21.97 -3.82
C LYS A 24 -10.22 -21.15 -3.73
N GLU A 25 -9.31 -21.31 -4.68
CA GLU A 25 -8.08 -20.50 -4.77
C GLU A 25 -8.39 -19.04 -5.13
N GLU A 26 -9.30 -18.80 -6.06
CA GLU A 26 -9.77 -17.45 -6.44
C GLU A 26 -10.49 -16.75 -5.30
N GLU A 27 -11.39 -17.45 -4.60
CA GLU A 27 -12.09 -16.96 -3.40
C GLU A 27 -11.10 -16.62 -2.29
N LYS A 28 -10.11 -17.49 -2.06
CA LYS A 28 -9.06 -17.22 -1.08
C LYS A 28 -8.25 -15.99 -1.48
N ALA A 29 -7.80 -15.87 -2.73
CA ALA A 29 -7.03 -14.72 -3.20
C ALA A 29 -7.84 -13.41 -3.10
N ALA A 30 -9.14 -13.46 -3.41
CA ALA A 30 -10.03 -12.31 -3.26
C ALA A 30 -10.18 -11.90 -1.79
N LYS A 31 -10.31 -12.87 -0.88
CA LYS A 31 -10.36 -12.62 0.56
C LYS A 31 -9.04 -12.05 1.09
N ASP A 32 -7.92 -12.69 0.78
CA ASP A 32 -6.59 -12.27 1.22
C ASP A 32 -6.31 -10.81 0.79
N LYS A 33 -6.72 -10.45 -0.44
CA LYS A 33 -6.63 -9.08 -0.94
C LYS A 33 -7.54 -8.10 -0.17
N ALA A 34 -8.78 -8.49 0.12
CA ALA A 34 -9.70 -7.64 0.87
C ALA A 34 -9.20 -7.37 2.29
N ASP A 35 -8.66 -8.41 2.96
CA ASP A 35 -8.06 -8.29 4.28
C ASP A 35 -6.81 -7.38 4.25
N GLU A 36 -5.98 -7.46 3.20
CA GLU A 36 -4.83 -6.57 2.98
C GLU A 36 -5.26 -5.11 2.77
N ASP A 37 -6.26 -4.88 1.92
CA ASP A 37 -6.80 -3.54 1.65
C ASP A 37 -7.38 -2.91 2.94
N GLU A 38 -8.10 -3.68 3.77
CA GLU A 38 -8.61 -3.23 5.06
C GLU A 38 -7.46 -2.84 6.02
N PHE A 39 -6.40 -3.65 6.08
CA PHE A 39 -5.23 -3.35 6.89
C PHE A 39 -4.54 -2.05 6.43
N ILE A 40 -4.37 -1.84 5.13
CA ILE A 40 -3.78 -0.62 4.56
C ILE A 40 -4.61 0.60 4.93
N GLU A 41 -5.94 0.53 4.79
CA GLU A 41 -6.83 1.63 5.16
C GLU A 41 -6.82 1.93 6.66
N ALA A 42 -6.75 0.90 7.50
CA ALA A 42 -6.58 1.08 8.94
C ALA A 42 -5.25 1.79 9.26
N ALA A 43 -4.15 1.36 8.65
CA ALA A 43 -2.84 1.94 8.88
C ALA A 43 -2.74 3.41 8.38
N LYS A 44 -3.40 3.76 7.29
CA LYS A 44 -3.51 5.17 6.83
C LYS A 44 -4.13 6.07 7.90
N LYS A 45 -5.10 5.59 8.68
CA LYS A 45 -5.71 6.34 9.80
C LYS A 45 -4.71 6.59 10.93
N PHE A 46 -3.71 5.73 11.10
CA PHE A 46 -2.61 5.91 12.05
C PHE A 46 -1.46 6.76 11.50
N GLY A 47 -1.60 7.35 10.30
CA GLY A 47 -0.61 8.23 9.71
C GLY A 47 0.48 7.52 8.90
N TYR A 48 0.32 6.22 8.64
CA TYR A 48 1.17 5.52 7.69
C TYR A 48 0.82 5.92 6.25
N LYS A 49 1.82 5.86 5.39
CA LYS A 49 1.71 6.14 3.95
C LYS A 49 2.40 5.06 3.15
N THR A 50 2.01 4.91 1.89
CA THR A 50 2.60 3.90 1.00
C THR A 50 3.68 4.55 0.14
N CYS A 51 4.84 3.91 0.05
CA CYS A 51 5.87 4.36 -0.88
C CYS A 51 5.33 4.27 -2.32
N PRO A 52 5.33 5.35 -3.12
CA PRO A 52 4.78 5.33 -4.47
C PRO A 52 5.52 4.34 -5.39
N HIS A 53 6.80 4.05 -5.12
CA HIS A 53 7.66 3.17 -5.92
C HIS A 53 7.46 1.69 -5.60
N CYS A 54 7.57 1.31 -4.32
CA CYS A 54 7.60 -0.10 -3.91
C CYS A 54 6.38 -0.56 -3.10
N LYS A 55 5.43 0.35 -2.83
CA LYS A 55 4.21 0.13 -2.03
C LYS A 55 4.44 -0.30 -0.58
N SER A 56 5.68 -0.36 -0.11
CA SER A 56 5.98 -0.60 1.30
C SER A 56 5.38 0.49 2.18
N MET A 57 4.84 0.06 3.32
CA MET A 57 4.33 0.93 4.37
C MET A 57 5.47 1.73 4.99
N CYS A 58 5.24 3.03 5.15
CA CYS A 58 6.19 3.97 5.71
C CYS A 58 5.48 4.82 6.76
N GLU A 59 6.15 5.06 7.88
CA GLU A 59 5.70 5.97 8.92
C GLU A 59 6.60 7.21 8.97
N ARG A 60 6.04 8.33 9.41
CA ARG A 60 6.81 9.53 9.70
C ARG A 60 7.24 9.48 11.16
N ILE A 61 8.47 9.05 11.42
CA ILE A 61 9.01 8.91 12.77
C ILE A 61 9.12 10.28 13.46
N SER A 62 9.59 11.31 12.77
CA SER A 62 9.60 12.69 13.27
C SER A 62 9.86 13.72 12.17
N GLY A 63 9.46 14.97 12.42
CA GLY A 63 9.87 16.13 11.62
C GLY A 63 9.34 16.12 10.19
N CYS A 64 10.27 16.01 9.25
CA CYS A 64 10.13 16.32 7.83
C CYS A 64 9.10 15.43 7.09
N ASN A 65 8.29 16.03 6.23
CA ASN A 65 7.37 15.31 5.34
C ASN A 65 8.06 14.74 4.10
N PHE A 66 9.31 15.10 3.83
CA PHE A 66 10.15 14.43 2.86
C PHE A 66 10.74 13.19 3.52
N ILE A 67 10.41 12.01 3.03
CA ILE A 67 10.92 10.76 3.60
C ILE A 67 11.60 9.89 2.56
N LYS A 68 12.63 9.17 3.02
CA LYS A 68 13.39 8.19 2.26
C LYS A 68 12.86 6.80 2.54
N CYS A 69 12.59 6.02 1.51
CA CYS A 69 12.09 4.66 1.66
C CYS A 69 13.25 3.66 1.83
N TYR A 70 13.31 3.02 3.00
CA TYR A 70 14.32 1.99 3.34
C TYR A 70 13.80 0.55 3.17
N SER A 71 12.75 0.35 2.37
CA SER A 71 12.32 -1.01 2.02
C SER A 71 13.42 -1.76 1.30
N LYS A 72 13.36 -3.10 1.29
CA LYS A 72 14.32 -3.93 0.54
C LYS A 72 14.38 -3.59 -0.95
N ILE A 73 13.27 -3.11 -1.52
CA ILE A 73 13.16 -2.75 -2.94
C ILE A 73 13.79 -1.39 -3.20
N CYS A 74 13.52 -0.38 -2.37
CA CYS A 74 14.03 0.97 -2.57
C CYS A 74 15.46 1.17 -2.07
N ALA A 75 15.86 0.45 -1.01
CA ALA A 75 17.20 0.51 -0.40
C ALA A 75 17.70 1.95 -0.11
N GLY A 76 16.81 2.88 0.22
CA GLY A 76 17.15 4.28 0.50
C GLY A 76 17.36 5.16 -0.74
N ASN A 77 17.04 4.67 -1.95
CA ASN A 77 17.26 5.41 -3.21
C ASN A 77 16.05 6.24 -3.66
N ASN A 78 14.88 6.00 -3.09
CA ASN A 78 13.65 6.69 -3.47
C ASN A 78 13.12 7.50 -2.30
N ASN A 79 12.69 8.73 -2.60
CA ASN A 79 12.07 9.63 -1.64
C ASN A 79 10.67 10.04 -2.11
N PHE A 80 9.82 10.40 -1.16
CA PHE A 80 8.46 10.83 -1.45
C PHE A 80 7.92 11.76 -0.35
N CYS A 81 6.84 12.47 -0.68
CA CYS A 81 6.15 13.32 0.27
C CYS A 81 5.10 12.55 1.07
N MET A 82 5.13 12.65 2.40
CA MET A 82 4.13 12.04 3.29
C MET A 82 2.74 12.66 3.18
N LEU A 83 2.63 13.88 2.65
CA LEU A 83 1.35 14.59 2.55
C LEU A 83 0.59 14.17 1.29
N CYS A 84 1.26 14.13 0.13
CA CYS A 84 0.63 13.86 -1.16
C CYS A 84 1.02 12.52 -1.81
N GLU A 85 1.90 11.73 -1.17
CA GLU A 85 2.38 10.42 -1.64
C GLU A 85 3.06 10.45 -3.02
N LYS A 86 3.44 11.64 -3.52
CA LYS A 86 4.21 11.79 -4.76
C LYS A 86 5.69 11.52 -4.53
N ALA A 87 6.30 10.83 -5.49
CA ALA A 87 7.74 10.69 -5.59
C ALA A 87 8.39 12.08 -5.76
N ILE A 88 9.44 12.35 -4.99
CA ILE A 88 10.21 13.60 -5.06
C ILE A 88 11.70 13.29 -4.98
N THR A 89 12.51 14.06 -5.70
CA THR A 89 13.97 13.95 -5.67
C THR A 89 14.55 14.71 -4.47
N ASP A 90 15.78 14.41 -4.06
CA ASP A 90 16.48 15.18 -3.02
C ASP A 90 16.56 16.69 -3.36
N ALA A 91 16.71 17.02 -4.65
CA ALA A 91 16.72 18.41 -5.13
C ALA A 91 15.36 19.13 -4.93
N GLN A 92 14.25 18.38 -4.89
CA GLN A 92 12.91 18.91 -4.69
C GLN A 92 12.54 19.04 -3.20
N HIS A 93 13.42 18.64 -2.28
CA HIS A 93 13.13 18.62 -0.84
C HIS A 93 12.59 19.96 -0.32
N CYS A 94 13.21 21.09 -0.66
CA CYS A 94 12.72 22.39 -0.22
C CYS A 94 11.63 22.96 -1.14
N SER A 95 11.78 22.79 -2.46
CA SER A 95 10.87 23.41 -3.43
C SER A 95 9.48 22.80 -3.45
N HIS A 96 9.29 21.58 -2.95
CA HIS A 96 7.97 20.91 -2.85
C HIS A 96 7.09 21.46 -1.70
N TYR A 97 7.62 22.27 -0.80
CA TYR A 97 6.90 22.79 0.37
C TYR A 97 7.03 24.32 0.51
N LYS A 98 6.76 25.08 -0.56
CA LYS A 98 7.04 26.54 -0.62
C LYS A 98 6.36 27.32 0.51
N ALA A 99 5.08 27.08 0.77
CA ALA A 99 4.30 27.89 1.70
C ALA A 99 4.63 27.65 3.19
N GLN A 100 4.83 26.40 3.60
CA GLN A 100 4.98 26.03 5.02
C GLN A 100 6.30 25.32 5.35
N GLY A 101 7.16 25.10 4.36
CA GLY A 101 8.35 24.28 4.49
C GLY A 101 8.03 22.79 4.72
N PRO A 102 9.06 21.94 4.73
CA PRO A 102 8.88 20.50 4.78
C PRO A 102 8.35 19.97 6.12
N TYR A 103 8.27 20.83 7.15
CA TYR A 103 7.72 20.51 8.47
C TYR A 103 6.24 20.93 8.62
N GLY A 104 5.67 21.56 7.60
CA GLY A 104 4.28 22.03 7.59
C GLY A 104 3.24 20.91 7.49
N LYS A 105 1.97 21.31 7.34
CA LYS A 105 0.84 20.38 7.17
C LYS A 105 0.35 20.29 5.72
N ILE A 106 0.89 21.11 4.83
CA ILE A 106 0.52 21.17 3.42
C ILE A 106 1.78 21.18 2.54
N CYS A 107 1.70 20.61 1.35
CA CYS A 107 2.72 20.73 0.31
C CYS A 107 2.13 21.39 -0.93
N ASN A 108 2.98 21.73 -1.89
CA ASN A 108 2.58 22.41 -3.13
C ASN A 108 1.46 21.67 -3.89
N ALA A 109 1.52 20.34 -3.89
CA ALA A 109 0.53 19.51 -4.56
C ALA A 109 -0.87 19.60 -3.93
N LEU A 110 -0.96 19.97 -2.65
CA LEU A 110 -2.21 20.09 -1.90
C LEU A 110 -2.70 21.54 -1.75
N ASP A 111 -1.80 22.54 -1.83
CA ASP A 111 -2.17 23.96 -1.76
C ASP A 111 -2.39 24.59 -3.16
N GLY A 112 -2.11 23.86 -4.24
CA GLY A 112 -2.27 24.34 -5.61
C GLY A 112 -1.12 25.18 -6.13
N THR A 113 -0.01 25.27 -5.39
CA THR A 113 1.21 25.95 -5.85
C THR A 113 1.85 25.14 -6.98
N PRO A 114 2.21 25.77 -8.12
CA PRO A 114 2.95 25.10 -9.18
C PRO A 114 4.28 24.52 -8.65
N GLU A 115 4.52 23.24 -8.95
CA GLU A 115 5.77 22.53 -8.61
C GLU A 115 6.93 22.99 -9.50
#